data_AF-A0A4Q0VND4-F1
#
_entry.id   AF-A0A4Q0VND4-F1
#
_cell.length_a   1.000
_cell.length_b   1.000
_cell.length_c   1.000
_cell.angle_alpha   90.00
_cell.angle_beta   90.00
_cell.angle_gamma   90.00
#
_symmetry.space_group_name_H-M   'P 1'
#
loop_
_entity.id
_entity.type
_entity.pdbx_description
1 polymer ?
#
loop_
_entity_poly.entity_id
_entity_poly.type
_entity_poly.pdbx_seq_one_letter_code
_entity_poly.pdbx_strand_id
1 'polypeptide(L)'
;MYYLSDTEQPLKFIVRKEDGTISIEKRNGNFDPIVVDGNKRAVEQNVLITVKPRQAIILSNDVINRSDNFSYVEVAPVFGLTERNSEELWYEDLINDRLEGFAFISKGRYGIEVDLTQITTIHKSMLLKKQTMVPKHRMDFIESQILEQLDL
;
A
#
# COMPACT_ATOMS: atom_id res chain seq x y z
N MET A 1 8.83 2.32 26.58
CA MET A 1 9.68 2.30 25.38
C MET A 1 8.93 3.17 24.36
N TYR A 2 9.37 4.41 24.16
CA TYR A 2 8.73 5.34 23.21
C TYR A 2 9.32 5.09 21.83
N TYR A 3 8.48 4.92 20.81
CA TYR A 3 8.95 4.75 19.43
C TYR A 3 9.36 6.11 18.86
N LEU A 4 10.48 6.15 18.12
CA LEU A 4 11.02 7.37 17.50
C LEU A 4 10.05 8.07 16.53
N SER A 5 8.95 7.42 16.12
CA SER A 5 7.86 8.06 15.35
C SER A 5 7.01 9.04 16.16
N ASP A 6 6.96 8.89 17.49
CA ASP A 6 5.95 9.55 18.32
C ASP A 6 6.29 11.00 18.69
N THR A 7 7.49 11.48 18.39
CA THR A 7 7.91 12.85 18.75
C THR A 7 8.28 13.73 17.56
N GLU A 8 8.63 13.16 16.40
CA GLU A 8 9.10 13.94 15.25
C GLU A 8 8.04 14.16 14.16
N GLN A 9 6.92 13.41 14.18
CA GLN A 9 5.82 13.56 13.21
C GLN A 9 4.44 13.45 13.87
N PRO A 10 3.96 14.50 14.57
CA PRO A 10 2.64 14.46 15.21
C PRO A 10 1.52 14.25 14.18
N LEU A 11 0.61 13.31 14.48
CA LEU A 11 -0.60 13.10 13.68
C LEU A 11 -1.49 14.35 13.73
N LYS A 12 -2.22 14.59 12.65
CA LYS A 12 -3.22 15.65 12.58
C LYS A 12 -4.58 15.06 12.88
N PHE A 13 -5.25 15.55 13.90
CA PHE A 13 -6.58 15.10 14.30
C PHE A 13 -7.64 16.10 13.88
N ILE A 14 -8.80 15.60 13.46
CA ILE A 14 -10.00 16.39 13.28
C ILE A 14 -10.71 16.45 14.64
N VAL A 15 -10.71 17.62 15.26
CA VAL A 15 -11.31 17.85 16.59
C VAL A 15 -12.56 18.69 16.41
N ARG A 16 -13.70 18.21 16.93
CA ARG A 16 -14.92 18.99 17.02
C ARG A 16 -14.97 19.68 18.37
N LYS A 17 -15.01 21.01 18.37
CA LYS A 17 -15.12 21.83 19.58
C LYS A 17 -16.57 21.88 20.06
N GLU A 18 -16.76 22.29 21.30
CA GLU A 18 -18.09 22.39 21.95
C GLU A 18 -19.03 23.36 21.21
N ASP A 19 -18.47 24.40 20.57
CA ASP A 19 -19.21 25.37 19.74
C ASP A 19 -19.63 24.80 18.36
N GLY A 20 -19.30 23.53 18.07
CA GLY A 20 -19.57 22.87 16.81
C GLY A 20 -18.51 23.11 15.73
N THR A 21 -17.54 23.99 15.95
CA THR A 21 -16.45 24.28 15.01
C THR A 21 -15.50 23.09 14.90
N ILE A 22 -14.95 22.86 13.70
CA ILE A 22 -13.95 21.82 13.44
C ILE A 22 -12.55 22.46 13.40
N SER A 23 -11.62 21.96 14.20
CA SER A 23 -10.19 22.31 14.13
C SER A 23 -9.35 21.11 13.68
N ILE A 24 -8.21 21.41 13.04
CA ILE A 24 -7.16 20.42 12.78
C ILE A 24 -6.03 20.66 13.78
N GLU A 25 -5.76 19.68 14.62
CA GLU A 25 -4.78 19.78 15.70
C GLU A 25 -3.66 18.77 15.53
N LYS A 26 -2.40 19.24 15.62
CA LYS A 26 -1.22 18.36 15.65
C LYS A 26 -0.98 17.95 17.10
N ARG A 27 -1.09 16.66 17.39
CA ARG A 27 -0.79 16.12 18.73
C ARG A 27 -0.34 14.67 18.64
N ASN A 28 0.17 14.15 19.74
CA ASN A 28 0.35 12.72 19.91
C ASN A 28 -1.02 12.13 20.28
N GLY A 29 -1.47 11.12 19.54
CA GLY A 29 -2.76 10.47 19.81
C GLY A 29 -2.72 9.80 21.18
N ASN A 30 -3.78 9.98 21.96
CA ASN A 30 -3.99 9.18 23.18
C ASN A 30 -4.92 8.02 22.84
N PHE A 31 -4.38 6.82 22.68
CA PHE A 31 -5.13 5.60 22.36
C PHE A 31 -5.49 4.77 23.60
N ASP A 32 -5.32 5.33 24.80
CA ASP A 32 -5.73 4.66 26.02
C ASP A 32 -7.26 4.47 26.02
N PRO A 33 -7.75 3.29 26.45
CA PRO A 33 -9.17 3.03 26.52
C PRO A 33 -9.84 3.90 27.58
N ILE A 34 -11.03 4.43 27.27
CA ILE A 34 -11.89 5.11 28.24
C ILE A 34 -12.76 4.09 28.96
N VAL A 35 -13.06 4.34 30.24
CA VAL A 35 -14.00 3.52 31.01
C VAL A 35 -15.39 4.11 30.86
N VAL A 36 -16.30 3.35 30.27
CA VAL A 36 -17.72 3.70 30.14
C VAL A 36 -18.53 2.56 30.75
N ASP A 37 -19.30 2.86 31.80
CA ASP A 37 -20.11 1.89 32.55
C ASP A 37 -19.30 0.68 33.07
N GLY A 38 -18.09 0.93 33.58
CA GLY A 38 -17.18 -0.10 34.10
C GLY A 38 -16.45 -0.92 33.04
N ASN A 39 -16.78 -0.74 31.75
CA ASN A 39 -16.15 -1.43 30.64
C ASN A 39 -15.14 -0.53 29.93
N LYS A 40 -13.98 -1.09 29.56
CA LYS A 40 -12.99 -0.41 28.72
C LYS A 40 -13.52 -0.35 27.29
N ARG A 41 -13.62 0.87 26.74
CA ARG A 41 -13.94 1.11 25.33
C ARG A 41 -12.75 1.80 24.66
N ALA A 42 -12.43 1.37 23.44
CA ALA A 42 -11.43 2.04 22.64
C ALA A 42 -11.89 3.47 22.30
N VAL A 43 -10.95 4.41 22.29
CA VAL A 43 -11.23 5.79 21.87
C VAL A 43 -11.09 5.86 20.36
N GLU A 44 -12.19 6.18 19.68
CA GLU A 44 -12.15 6.47 18.24
C GLU A 44 -11.60 7.88 18.00
N GLN A 45 -10.67 8.01 17.07
CA GLN A 45 -10.06 9.29 16.72
C GLN A 45 -10.06 9.48 15.20
N ASN A 46 -10.53 10.64 14.75
CA ASN A 46 -10.48 11.01 13.34
C ASN A 46 -9.13 11.64 13.02
N VAL A 47 -8.35 10.98 12.16
CA VAL A 47 -7.01 11.41 11.77
C VAL A 47 -7.00 11.87 10.31
N LEU A 48 -6.30 12.97 10.04
CA LEU A 48 -5.99 13.43 8.70
C LEU A 48 -4.60 12.95 8.31
N ILE A 49 -4.57 11.96 7.41
CA ILE A 49 -3.35 11.43 6.82
C ILE A 49 -3.22 11.94 5.38
N THR A 50 -2.02 12.42 5.03
CA THR A 50 -1.70 12.71 3.63
C THR A 50 -1.15 11.44 3.01
N VAL A 51 -1.92 10.80 2.13
CA VAL A 51 -1.46 9.61 1.40
C VAL A 51 -1.05 10.03 0.00
N LYS A 52 0.19 9.70 -0.41
CA LYS A 52 0.61 9.88 -1.80
C LYS A 52 0.21 8.63 -2.58
N PRO A 53 -0.77 8.69 -3.49
CA PRO A 53 -1.22 7.50 -4.21
C PRO A 53 -0.07 6.87 -5.01
N ARG A 54 -0.11 5.55 -5.13
CA ARG A 54 0.82 4.75 -5.93
C ARG A 54 0.04 3.87 -6.88
N GLN A 55 0.67 3.53 -8.00
CA GLN A 55 0.17 2.46 -8.85
C GLN A 55 0.46 1.13 -8.16
N ALA A 56 -0.43 0.18 -8.35
CA ALA A 56 -0.29 -1.17 -7.82
C ALA A 56 -0.93 -2.16 -8.79
N ILE A 57 -0.47 -3.41 -8.74
CA ILE A 57 -1.07 -4.53 -9.45
C ILE A 57 -1.93 -5.29 -8.44
N ILE A 58 -3.13 -5.69 -8.84
CA ILE A 58 -4.00 -6.56 -8.05
C ILE A 58 -3.57 -8.00 -8.32
N LEU A 59 -3.29 -8.74 -7.25
CA LEU A 59 -2.80 -10.12 -7.29
C LEU A 59 -3.83 -11.13 -6.80
N SER A 60 -4.77 -10.71 -5.94
CA SER A 60 -5.80 -11.59 -5.41
C SER A 60 -6.70 -12.14 -6.52
N ASN A 61 -7.22 -13.35 -6.33
CA ASN A 61 -8.07 -14.04 -7.31
C ASN A 61 -9.37 -13.25 -7.61
N ASP A 62 -9.79 -13.29 -8.88
CA ASP A 62 -11.02 -12.67 -9.39
C ASP A 62 -12.30 -13.04 -8.63
N VAL A 63 -12.41 -14.27 -8.13
CA VAL A 63 -13.55 -14.73 -7.33
C VAL A 63 -13.67 -13.93 -6.03
N ILE A 64 -12.55 -13.71 -5.33
CA ILE A 64 -12.50 -12.90 -4.10
C ILE A 64 -12.72 -11.42 -4.45
N ASN A 65 -12.10 -10.94 -5.53
CA ASN A 65 -12.22 -9.54 -5.97
C ASN A 65 -13.66 -9.16 -6.33
N ARG A 66 -14.44 -10.09 -6.89
CA ARG A 66 -15.85 -9.89 -7.25
C ARG A 66 -16.83 -10.14 -6.11
N SER A 67 -16.38 -10.69 -4.99
CA SER A 67 -17.26 -10.96 -3.84
C SER A 67 -17.59 -9.67 -3.08
N ASP A 68 -18.87 -9.51 -2.75
CA ASP A 68 -19.37 -8.44 -1.87
C ASP A 68 -19.07 -8.70 -0.39
N ASN A 69 -18.75 -9.96 -0.03
CA ASN A 69 -18.43 -10.35 1.35
C ASN A 69 -16.97 -10.03 1.73
N PHE A 70 -16.11 -9.75 0.76
CA PHE A 70 -14.70 -9.46 0.98
C PHE A 70 -14.39 -8.05 0.51
N SER A 71 -14.09 -7.17 1.45
CA SER A 71 -13.80 -5.76 1.15
C SER A 71 -12.32 -5.48 0.89
N TYR A 72 -11.48 -6.51 0.83
CA TYR A 72 -10.03 -6.39 0.70
C TYR A 72 -9.50 -7.08 -0.55
N VAL A 73 -8.35 -6.61 -1.04
CA VAL A 73 -7.63 -7.16 -2.19
C VAL A 73 -6.14 -7.17 -1.90
N GLU A 74 -5.42 -8.14 -2.46
CA GLU A 74 -3.96 -8.19 -2.40
C GLU A 74 -3.35 -7.42 -3.56
N VAL A 75 -2.35 -6.62 -3.26
CA VAL A 75 -1.67 -5.77 -4.23
C VAL A 75 -0.16 -5.78 -4.06
N ALA A 76 0.55 -5.62 -5.18
CA ALA A 76 1.98 -5.29 -5.20
C ALA A 76 2.19 -3.86 -5.70
N PRO A 77 3.04 -3.05 -5.04
CA PRO A 77 3.33 -1.69 -5.48
C PRO A 77 4.11 -1.67 -6.80
N VAL A 78 3.89 -0.60 -7.58
CA VAL A 78 4.54 -0.36 -8.86
C VAL A 78 5.32 0.95 -8.83
N PHE A 79 6.55 0.90 -9.32
CA PHE A 79 7.46 2.05 -9.44
C PHE A 79 7.74 2.35 -10.91
N GLY A 80 7.62 3.62 -11.28
CA GLY A 80 8.02 4.08 -12.61
C GLY A 80 9.54 4.17 -12.68
N LEU A 81 10.13 3.51 -13.68
CA LEU A 81 11.57 3.56 -13.91
C LEU A 81 11.94 4.81 -14.70
N THR A 82 13.14 5.31 -14.47
CA THR A 82 13.69 6.52 -15.08
C THR A 82 15.00 6.20 -15.79
N GLU A 83 15.51 7.16 -16.55
CA GLU A 83 16.81 7.06 -17.23
C GLU A 83 17.94 6.71 -16.25
N ARG A 84 17.97 7.38 -15.10
CA ARG A 84 18.94 7.09 -14.05
C ARG A 84 18.86 5.65 -13.57
N ASN A 85 17.67 5.04 -13.51
CA ASN A 85 17.56 3.63 -13.16
C ASN A 85 18.19 2.73 -14.22
N SER A 86 18.08 3.08 -15.50
CA SER A 86 18.69 2.30 -16.59
C SER A 86 20.21 2.30 -16.61
N GLU A 87 20.85 3.16 -15.83
CA GLU A 87 22.30 3.21 -15.65
C GLU A 87 22.78 2.29 -14.50
N GLU A 88 21.86 1.76 -13.69
CA GLU A 88 22.18 0.91 -12.54
C GLU A 88 22.30 -0.57 -12.94
N LEU A 89 23.21 -1.31 -12.31
CA LEU A 89 23.46 -2.72 -12.62
C LEU A 89 22.21 -3.61 -12.46
N TRP A 90 21.43 -3.37 -11.40
CA TRP A 90 20.22 -4.14 -11.11
C TRP A 90 19.13 -3.97 -12.17
N TYR A 91 19.18 -2.90 -12.97
CA TYR A 91 18.18 -2.68 -14.02
C TYR A 91 18.31 -3.73 -15.12
N GLU A 92 19.54 -4.12 -15.47
CA GLU A 92 19.77 -5.20 -16.43
C GLU A 92 19.24 -6.53 -15.89
N ASP A 93 19.45 -6.82 -14.60
CA ASP A 93 18.89 -8.01 -13.97
C ASP A 93 17.36 -7.99 -13.93
N LEU A 94 16.77 -6.83 -13.66
CA LEU A 94 15.33 -6.64 -13.64
C LEU A 94 14.68 -6.88 -15.02
N ILE A 95 15.22 -6.30 -16.10
CA ILE A 95 14.65 -6.47 -17.45
C ILE A 95 14.81 -7.90 -17.98
N ASN A 96 15.80 -8.63 -17.47
CA ASN A 96 16.09 -10.01 -17.83
C ASN A 96 15.48 -11.02 -16.86
N ASP A 97 14.61 -10.59 -15.95
CA ASP A 97 13.92 -11.44 -14.97
C ASP A 97 14.87 -12.25 -14.06
N ARG A 98 16.03 -11.66 -13.73
CA ARG A 98 17.05 -12.26 -12.84
C ARG A 98 17.05 -11.67 -11.45
N LEU A 99 16.31 -10.58 -11.23
CA LEU A 99 16.21 -9.92 -9.94
C LEU A 99 15.06 -10.54 -9.12
N GLU A 100 15.40 -11.44 -8.21
CA GLU A 100 14.42 -12.17 -7.38
C GLU A 100 13.48 -11.23 -6.62
N GLY A 101 12.18 -11.52 -6.69
CA GLY A 101 11.16 -10.73 -6.01
C GLY A 101 10.81 -9.40 -6.65
N PHE A 102 11.31 -9.16 -7.87
CA PHE A 102 10.94 -8.02 -8.67
C PHE A 102 10.53 -8.47 -10.07
N ALA A 103 9.58 -7.75 -10.67
CA ALA A 103 9.18 -8.00 -12.05
C ALA A 103 9.18 -6.73 -12.88
N PHE A 104 9.79 -6.79 -14.05
CA PHE A 104 9.72 -5.71 -15.03
C PHE A 104 8.38 -5.74 -15.79
N ILE A 105 7.82 -4.59 -16.15
CA ILE A 105 6.77 -4.51 -17.18
C ILE A 105 7.13 -3.38 -18.14
N SER A 106 7.20 -3.70 -19.44
CA SER A 106 7.44 -2.70 -20.47
C SER A 106 6.28 -1.69 -20.53
N LYS A 107 6.60 -0.41 -20.33
CA LYS A 107 5.66 0.72 -20.32
C LYS A 107 6.42 2.03 -20.51
N GLY A 108 6.06 2.81 -21.53
CA GLY A 108 6.81 4.02 -21.87
C GLY A 108 8.25 3.70 -22.29
N ARG A 109 9.20 4.60 -22.01
CA ARG A 109 10.60 4.46 -22.44
C ARG A 109 11.42 3.51 -21.56
N TYR A 110 11.20 3.56 -20.24
CA TYR A 110 12.04 2.86 -19.25
C TYR A 110 11.30 1.72 -18.54
N GLY A 111 9.99 1.55 -18.77
CA GLY A 111 9.20 0.53 -18.09
C GLY A 111 8.79 0.90 -16.67
N ILE A 112 8.25 -0.10 -15.99
CA ILE A 112 7.88 -0.07 -14.59
C ILE A 112 8.44 -1.31 -13.89
N GLU A 113 8.70 -1.17 -12.60
CA GLU A 113 9.10 -2.23 -11.69
C GLU A 113 7.93 -2.57 -10.78
N VAL A 114 7.70 -3.87 -10.57
CA VAL A 114 6.75 -4.41 -9.61
C VAL A 114 7.57 -5.01 -8.47
N ASP A 115 7.34 -4.53 -7.25
CA ASP A 115 8.02 -5.04 -6.06
C ASP A 115 7.13 -6.09 -5.38
N LEU A 116 7.52 -7.36 -5.51
CA LEU A 116 6.79 -8.51 -4.96
C LEU A 116 7.18 -8.77 -3.50
N THR A 117 8.26 -8.16 -3.00
CA THR A 117 8.65 -8.25 -1.59
C THR A 117 7.71 -7.47 -0.67
N GLN A 118 6.93 -6.54 -1.23
CA GLN A 118 6.00 -5.66 -0.51
C GLN A 118 4.53 -5.94 -0.85
N ILE A 119 4.17 -7.20 -1.09
CA ILE A 119 2.76 -7.59 -1.25
C ILE A 119 2.00 -7.25 0.04
N THR A 120 0.88 -6.56 -0.13
CA THR A 120 0.06 -6.12 0.99
C THR A 120 -1.43 -6.22 0.67
N THR A 121 -2.25 -6.25 1.70
CA THR A 121 -3.71 -6.25 1.58
C THR A 121 -4.25 -4.85 1.82
N ILE A 122 -5.04 -4.34 0.88
CA ILE A 122 -5.71 -3.04 1.00
C ILE A 122 -7.22 -3.18 0.91
N HIS A 123 -7.95 -2.25 1.53
CA HIS A 123 -9.39 -2.18 1.37
C HIS A 123 -9.74 -1.70 -0.05
N LYS A 124 -10.76 -2.29 -0.69
CA LYS A 124 -11.19 -1.98 -2.07
C LYS A 124 -11.49 -0.49 -2.28
N SER A 125 -11.95 0.22 -1.24
CA SER A 125 -12.19 1.68 -1.29
C SER A 125 -10.94 2.53 -1.48
N MET A 126 -9.74 1.98 -1.27
CA MET A 126 -8.47 2.67 -1.52
C MET A 126 -8.08 2.66 -3.00
N LEU A 127 -8.76 1.88 -3.84
CA LEU A 127 -8.55 1.86 -5.29
C LEU A 127 -9.20 3.08 -5.94
N LEU A 128 -8.37 3.98 -6.45
CA LEU A 128 -8.85 5.27 -6.96
C LEU A 128 -9.25 5.23 -8.44
N LYS A 129 -8.42 4.59 -9.27
CA LYS A 129 -8.60 4.59 -10.73
C LYS A 129 -7.94 3.38 -11.37
N LYS A 130 -8.70 2.64 -12.17
CA LYS A 130 -8.17 1.60 -13.05
C LYS A 130 -7.24 2.23 -14.09
N GLN A 131 -6.03 1.68 -14.21
CA GLN A 131 -5.03 2.07 -15.20
C GLN A 131 -5.13 1.11 -16.40
N THR A 132 -4.07 0.35 -16.66
CA THR A 132 -3.96 -0.61 -17.75
C THR A 132 -3.94 -2.04 -17.20
N MET A 133 -4.28 -3.01 -18.05
CA MET A 133 -4.10 -4.41 -17.73
C MET A 133 -2.64 -4.81 -17.90
N VAL A 134 -2.13 -5.66 -17.03
CA VAL A 134 -0.80 -6.27 -17.17
C VAL A 134 -0.87 -7.29 -18.31
N PRO A 135 0.11 -7.32 -19.24
CA PRO A 135 0.16 -8.36 -20.27
C PRO A 135 0.17 -9.76 -19.64
N LYS A 136 -0.58 -10.71 -20.22
CA LYS A 136 -0.75 -12.05 -19.64
C LYS A 136 0.57 -12.73 -19.29
N HIS A 137 1.53 -12.78 -20.21
CA HIS A 137 2.84 -13.37 -19.98
C HIS A 137 3.62 -12.75 -18.81
N ARG A 138 3.41 -11.46 -18.51
CA ARG A 138 4.00 -10.80 -17.34
C ARG A 138 3.26 -11.16 -16.07
N MET A 139 1.94 -11.34 -16.12
CA MET A 139 1.19 -11.83 -14.97
C MET A 139 1.58 -13.27 -14.64
N ASP A 140 1.74 -14.13 -15.65
CA ASP A 140 2.17 -15.52 -15.48
C ASP A 140 3.56 -15.59 -14.79
N PHE A 141 4.50 -14.69 -15.15
CA PHE A 141 5.80 -14.58 -14.48
C PHE A 141 5.70 -14.05 -13.05
N ILE A 142 4.86 -13.05 -12.81
CA ILE A 142 4.62 -12.52 -11.46
C ILE A 142 4.06 -13.62 -10.55
N GLU A 143 3.10 -14.40 -11.04
CA GLU A 143 2.53 -15.53 -10.31
C GLU A 143 3.59 -16.59 -9.99
N SER A 144 4.50 -16.93 -10.93
CA SER A 144 5.58 -17.88 -10.65
C SER A 144 6.57 -17.36 -9.60
N GLN A 145 6.93 -16.08 -9.64
CA GLN A 145 7.79 -15.47 -8.61
C GLN A 145 7.14 -15.48 -7.23
N ILE A 146 5.83 -15.24 -7.14
CA ILE A 146 5.11 -15.30 -5.86
C ILE A 146 5.11 -16.73 -5.31
N LEU A 147 4.89 -17.74 -6.16
CA LEU A 147 4.93 -19.15 -5.75
C LEU A 147 6.32 -19.54 -5.23
N GLU A 148 7.38 -19.14 -5.94
CA GLU A 148 8.77 -19.35 -5.51
C GLU A 148 9.06 -18.71 -4.15
N GLN A 149 8.59 -17.47 -3.92
CA GLN A 149 8.76 -16.77 -2.64
C GLN A 149 8.00 -17.42 -1.47
N LEU A 150 6.88 -18.07 -1.77
CA LEU A 150 6.05 -18.76 -0.79
C LEU A 150 6.46 -20.23 -0.58
N ASP A 151 7.48 -20.70 -1.30
CA ASP A 151 7.93 -22.10 -1.31
C ASP A 151 6.79 -23.08 -1.67
N LEU A 152 6.02 -22.73 -2.71
CA LEU A 152 4.84 -23.45 -3.21
C LEU A 152 5.02 -24.02 -4.62
#